data_AF-A0A380AS53-F1
#
_entry.id   AF-A0A380AS53-F1
#
_cell.length_a   1.000
_cell.length_b   1.000
_cell.length_c   1.000
_cell.angle_alpha   90.00
_cell.angle_beta   90.00
_cell.angle_gamma   90.00
#
_symmetry.space_group_name_H-M   'P 1'
#
loop_
_entity.id
_entity.type
_entity.pdbx_description
1 polymer ?
#
loop_
_entity_poly.entity_id
_entity_poly.type
_entity_poly.pdbx_seq_one_letter_code
_entity_poly.pdbx_strand_id
1 'polypeptide(L)'
;MGSPSLYSARKTTLALAVALSFAWQAPVFAHGGEAHMVPMDKTLKEFGADVQWDDYAQLFTLIKDGAYVKVKPGAQTAIVNGQPLALQVPVVMKDNKAWVSDTFINDVFQSGLDQTFQVEKRPHPLNALTADEIKQAVEIVKASADFKPNTRFTEISLLPPDKEAVWAFALENKPVDQPRKADVIMLDGKHIIEAVVDLQNNKLLSWQPIKDAHGMVLLDDFASVQNIINNSEEFAAAVKKRGITDAKKVITTPLTVGYFDGKDGLKQDARLLKVISYLDVGDGNYWAHPIENLVAVVDLEQKKIVKIEEGPVVPVPMTARPFDGRDRVAPAVKPMQIIEPEGKNYTITGDMIHWRNWDFHLSMNSRVGPMISTVTYNDNGTKRKVMYEGSLGGMIVPYGDPDIGWYFRTLVTTVWAR
;
A
#
# COMPACT_ATOMS: atom_id res chain seq x y z
N MET A 1 69.81 -57.09 -16.99
CA MET A 1 69.66 -58.56 -16.86
C MET A 1 68.17 -58.87 -16.85
N GLY A 2 67.71 -59.74 -17.77
CA GLY A 2 66.46 -60.50 -17.66
C GLY A 2 65.12 -59.82 -17.99
N SER A 3 64.76 -59.77 -19.27
CA SER A 3 63.37 -59.79 -19.80
C SER A 3 62.83 -61.25 -19.83
N PRO A 4 61.60 -61.56 -20.31
CA PRO A 4 60.25 -60.99 -20.12
C PRO A 4 59.10 -62.04 -20.03
N SER A 5 57.86 -61.56 -19.87
CA SER A 5 56.59 -61.97 -20.54
C SER A 5 56.17 -63.45 -20.67
N LEU A 6 54.89 -63.75 -20.36
CA LEU A 6 54.03 -64.58 -21.23
C LEU A 6 52.55 -64.11 -21.25
N TYR A 7 52.04 -64.00 -22.48
CA TYR A 7 50.70 -63.65 -22.96
C TYR A 7 49.66 -64.78 -22.82
N SER A 8 48.37 -64.43 -22.78
CA SER A 8 47.24 -65.01 -23.58
C SER A 8 45.92 -64.37 -23.12
N ALA A 9 45.12 -63.58 -23.85
CA ALA A 9 44.60 -63.57 -25.23
C ALA A 9 43.41 -64.52 -25.48
N ARG A 10 42.18 -64.02 -25.27
CA ARG A 10 41.05 -64.31 -26.18
C ARG A 10 40.28 -63.02 -26.48
N LYS A 11 40.36 -62.61 -27.75
CA LYS A 11 39.49 -61.64 -28.40
C LYS A 11 38.23 -62.37 -28.88
N THR A 12 37.06 -61.76 -28.71
CA THR A 12 36.05 -61.77 -29.77
C THR A 12 35.30 -60.44 -29.79
N THR A 13 35.39 -59.83 -30.96
CA THR A 13 34.82 -58.63 -31.58
C THR A 13 33.32 -58.37 -31.40
N LEU A 14 33.01 -57.09 -31.13
CA LEU A 14 32.14 -56.17 -31.89
C LEU A 14 30.64 -56.50 -32.08
N ALA A 15 29.76 -55.65 -31.53
CA ALA A 15 28.92 -54.72 -32.31
C ALA A 15 27.93 -53.91 -31.42
N LEU A 16 27.95 -52.60 -31.65
CA LEU A 16 26.86 -51.61 -31.56
C LEU A 16 25.54 -52.00 -30.84
N ALA A 17 25.23 -51.28 -29.76
CA ALA A 17 23.91 -50.70 -29.56
C ALA A 17 24.07 -49.34 -28.86
N VAL A 18 23.97 -48.30 -29.68
CA VAL A 18 23.83 -46.89 -29.29
C VAL A 18 22.50 -46.72 -28.54
N ALA A 19 22.54 -45.91 -27.48
CA ALA A 19 21.47 -45.11 -26.88
C ALA A 19 20.03 -45.66 -26.90
N LEU A 20 19.42 -45.86 -25.72
CA LEU A 20 18.03 -45.47 -25.39
C LEU A 20 17.63 -45.97 -24.00
N SER A 21 17.67 -45.06 -23.03
CA SER A 21 16.85 -44.99 -21.80
C SER A 21 17.47 -43.89 -20.91
N PHE A 22 17.48 -42.65 -21.37
CA PHE A 22 16.43 -41.67 -21.02
C PHE A 22 15.84 -41.94 -19.63
N ALA A 23 16.12 -41.03 -18.71
CA ALA A 23 15.40 -40.84 -17.47
C ALA A 23 13.89 -40.85 -17.76
N TRP A 24 13.22 -41.96 -17.48
CA TRP A 24 11.78 -41.98 -17.31
C TRP A 24 11.50 -41.41 -15.93
N GLN A 25 11.41 -40.09 -15.83
CA GLN A 25 10.60 -39.49 -14.79
C GLN A 25 9.16 -39.84 -15.15
N ALA A 26 8.52 -40.64 -14.31
CA ALA A 26 7.08 -40.84 -14.43
C ALA A 26 6.40 -39.46 -14.37
N PRO A 27 5.40 -39.17 -15.23
CA PRO A 27 4.62 -37.95 -15.10
C PRO A 27 4.03 -37.93 -13.69
N VAL A 28 4.32 -36.85 -12.96
CA VAL A 28 3.66 -36.59 -11.68
C VAL A 28 2.26 -36.12 -12.04
N PHE A 29 1.21 -36.63 -11.39
CA PHE A 29 -0.16 -36.28 -11.72
C PHE A 29 -0.77 -35.38 -10.64
N ALA A 30 -1.44 -34.31 -11.04
CA ALA A 30 -2.30 -33.49 -10.20
C ALA A 30 -3.70 -33.45 -10.84
N HIS A 31 -4.76 -33.63 -10.05
CA HIS A 31 -6.15 -33.61 -10.53
C HIS A 31 -6.44 -34.48 -11.79
N GLY A 32 -5.71 -35.59 -11.99
CA GLY A 32 -5.91 -36.52 -13.11
C GLY A 32 -5.17 -36.16 -14.42
N GLY A 33 -4.29 -35.14 -14.42
CA GLY A 33 -3.41 -34.79 -15.54
C GLY A 33 -1.95 -34.60 -15.12
N GLU A 34 -1.02 -34.48 -16.07
CA GLU A 34 0.41 -34.25 -15.78
C GLU A 34 0.59 -32.92 -15.04
N ALA A 35 1.29 -32.95 -13.90
CA ALA A 35 1.50 -31.82 -13.02
C ALA A 35 2.50 -30.86 -13.66
N HIS A 36 2.04 -29.65 -13.94
CA HIS A 36 2.90 -28.58 -14.40
C HIS A 36 3.71 -28.03 -13.21
N MET A 37 5.04 -28.10 -13.31
CA MET A 37 5.94 -27.74 -12.23
C MET A 37 6.54 -26.35 -12.44
N VAL A 38 6.61 -25.55 -11.38
CA VAL A 38 7.20 -24.21 -11.37
C VAL A 38 8.34 -24.10 -10.35
N PRO A 39 9.34 -23.21 -10.58
CA PRO A 39 10.44 -23.01 -9.62
C PRO A 39 9.95 -22.41 -8.31
N MET A 40 10.13 -23.13 -7.20
CA MET A 40 9.56 -22.79 -5.89
C MET A 40 10.01 -21.43 -5.38
N ASP A 41 11.32 -21.15 -5.38
CA ASP A 41 11.86 -19.89 -4.84
C ASP A 41 11.31 -18.66 -5.57
N LYS A 42 11.21 -18.72 -6.89
CA LYS A 42 10.71 -17.60 -7.70
C LYS A 42 9.22 -17.38 -7.40
N THR A 43 8.43 -18.45 -7.49
CA THR A 43 6.98 -18.40 -7.30
C THR A 43 6.60 -17.96 -5.88
N LEU A 44 7.32 -18.41 -4.85
CA LEU A 44 7.07 -17.98 -3.46
C LEU A 44 7.52 -16.55 -3.18
N LYS A 45 8.63 -16.08 -3.77
CA LYS A 45 9.05 -14.68 -3.66
C LYS A 45 8.08 -13.73 -4.36
N GLU A 46 7.57 -14.10 -5.54
CA GLU A 46 6.51 -13.35 -6.24
C GLU A 46 5.20 -13.32 -5.44
N PHE A 47 4.90 -14.40 -4.71
CA PHE A 47 3.80 -14.45 -3.76
C PHE A 47 4.06 -13.67 -2.46
N GLY A 48 5.30 -13.25 -2.19
CA GLY A 48 5.69 -12.50 -0.98
C GLY A 48 5.92 -13.37 0.27
N ALA A 49 6.19 -14.67 0.10
CA ALA A 49 6.57 -15.54 1.21
C ALA A 49 8.09 -15.52 1.45
N ASP A 50 8.50 -15.60 2.70
CA ASP A 50 9.87 -15.89 3.11
C ASP A 50 10.16 -17.39 2.92
N VAL A 51 11.35 -17.72 2.39
CA VAL A 51 11.76 -19.09 2.07
C VAL A 51 13.11 -19.37 2.68
N GLN A 52 13.17 -20.36 3.56
CA GLN A 52 14.38 -20.79 4.25
C GLN A 52 14.64 -22.26 3.99
N TRP A 53 15.87 -22.58 3.59
CA TRP A 53 16.34 -23.94 3.42
C TRP A 53 17.32 -24.30 4.55
N ASP A 54 17.03 -25.39 5.26
CA ASP A 54 17.94 -26.02 6.20
C ASP A 54 18.53 -27.29 5.55
N ASP A 55 19.81 -27.22 5.23
CA ASP A 55 20.54 -28.33 4.58
C ASP A 55 20.74 -29.53 5.52
N TYR A 56 20.91 -29.31 6.82
CA TYR A 56 21.08 -30.41 7.77
C TYR A 56 19.77 -31.18 7.95
N ALA A 57 18.66 -30.45 8.10
CA ALA A 57 17.34 -31.05 8.29
C ALA A 57 16.66 -31.49 6.98
N GLN A 58 17.23 -31.10 5.83
CA GLN A 58 16.62 -31.23 4.50
C GLN A 58 15.18 -30.71 4.49
N LEU A 59 15.00 -29.48 4.99
CA LEU A 59 13.69 -28.91 5.31
C LEU A 59 13.55 -27.49 4.78
N PHE A 60 12.44 -27.22 4.09
CA PHE A 60 12.00 -25.87 3.83
C PHE A 60 11.11 -25.36 4.96
N THR A 61 11.39 -24.14 5.43
CA THR A 61 10.48 -23.33 6.23
C THR A 61 9.99 -22.18 5.39
N LEU A 62 8.66 -22.07 5.21
CA LEU A 62 8.01 -21.02 4.43
C LEU A 62 7.13 -20.19 5.35
N ILE A 63 7.27 -18.87 5.32
CA ILE A 63 6.53 -17.99 6.22
C ILE A 63 5.86 -16.89 5.41
N LYS A 64 4.55 -16.75 5.59
CA LYS A 64 3.79 -15.61 5.07
C LYS A 64 2.63 -15.30 6.01
N ASP A 65 2.59 -14.08 6.53
CA ASP A 65 1.52 -13.58 7.40
C ASP A 65 1.26 -14.52 8.61
N GLY A 66 0.11 -15.21 8.62
CA GLY A 66 -0.33 -16.17 9.62
C GLY A 66 0.17 -17.59 9.40
N ALA A 67 0.65 -17.91 8.20
CA ALA A 67 1.06 -19.24 7.80
C ALA A 67 2.54 -19.49 8.07
N TYR A 68 2.81 -20.50 8.90
CA TYR A 68 4.11 -21.08 9.14
C TYR A 68 4.12 -22.51 8.59
N VAL A 69 4.86 -22.73 7.50
CA VAL A 69 4.86 -23.99 6.77
C VAL A 69 6.21 -24.68 6.88
N LYS A 70 6.20 -26.00 7.11
CA LYS A 70 7.37 -26.87 7.02
C LYS A 70 7.13 -27.96 5.98
N VAL A 71 8.02 -28.10 5.01
CA VAL A 71 7.89 -29.12 3.96
C VAL A 71 9.26 -29.71 3.60
N LYS A 72 9.34 -31.04 3.53
CA LYS A 72 10.54 -31.75 3.07
C LYS A 72 10.39 -32.12 1.61
N PRO A 73 11.44 -32.01 0.78
CA PRO A 73 11.43 -32.58 -0.56
C PRO A 73 11.06 -34.06 -0.56
N GLY A 74 10.22 -34.47 -1.51
CA GLY A 74 9.73 -35.84 -1.67
C GLY A 74 8.70 -36.30 -0.63
N ALA A 75 8.41 -35.50 0.40
CA ALA A 75 7.36 -35.84 1.37
C ALA A 75 5.96 -35.69 0.76
N GLN A 76 5.09 -36.65 1.07
CA GLN A 76 3.67 -36.63 0.68
C GLN A 76 2.82 -35.73 1.59
N THR A 77 3.42 -35.15 2.63
CA THR A 77 2.75 -34.25 3.57
C THR A 77 3.64 -33.05 3.88
N ALA A 78 3.00 -31.92 4.14
CA ALA A 78 3.58 -30.72 4.74
C ALA A 78 2.97 -30.49 6.13
N ILE A 79 3.57 -29.59 6.90
CA ILE A 79 2.99 -29.07 8.15
C ILE A 79 2.65 -27.60 7.93
N VAL A 80 1.42 -27.20 8.22
CA VAL A 80 0.95 -25.80 8.22
C VAL A 80 0.44 -25.49 9.62
N ASN A 81 1.04 -24.51 10.30
CA ASN A 81 0.66 -24.11 11.67
C ASN A 81 0.56 -25.30 12.65
N GLY A 82 1.53 -26.22 12.57
CA GLY A 82 1.58 -27.44 13.39
C GLY A 82 0.69 -28.60 12.92
N GLN A 83 -0.19 -28.38 11.94
CA GLN A 83 -1.14 -29.39 11.43
C GLN A 83 -0.64 -30.05 10.14
N PRO A 84 -0.86 -31.37 9.96
CA PRO A 84 -0.48 -32.07 8.74
C PRO A 84 -1.40 -31.72 7.56
N LEU A 85 -0.81 -31.56 6.38
CA LEU A 85 -1.49 -31.34 5.11
C LEU A 85 -0.99 -32.38 4.10
N ALA A 86 -1.89 -33.14 3.48
CA ALA A 86 -1.54 -34.02 2.37
C ALA A 86 -1.24 -33.19 1.12
N LEU A 87 -0.13 -33.49 0.44
CA LEU A 87 0.25 -32.87 -0.81
C LEU A 87 -0.17 -33.78 -1.97
N GLN A 88 -0.79 -33.22 -3.00
CA GLN A 88 -1.03 -33.95 -4.25
C GLN A 88 0.29 -34.23 -4.97
N VAL A 89 1.17 -33.24 -4.98
CA VAL A 89 2.48 -33.27 -5.62
C VAL A 89 3.54 -32.87 -4.60
N PRO A 90 4.44 -33.79 -4.21
CA PRO A 90 5.57 -33.47 -3.35
C PRO A 90 6.46 -32.38 -3.95
N VAL A 91 7.14 -31.63 -3.09
CA VAL A 91 8.23 -30.73 -3.52
C VAL A 91 9.34 -31.58 -4.15
N VAL A 92 9.78 -31.21 -5.36
CA VAL A 92 10.82 -31.95 -6.10
C VAL A 92 12.11 -31.15 -6.12
N MET A 93 13.24 -31.79 -5.83
CA MET A 93 14.56 -31.20 -6.03
C MET A 93 15.14 -31.63 -7.37
N LYS A 94 15.53 -30.66 -8.20
CA LYS A 94 16.24 -30.88 -9.46
C LYS A 94 17.38 -29.87 -9.57
N ASP A 95 18.61 -30.37 -9.75
CA ASP A 95 19.82 -29.54 -9.86
C ASP A 95 19.94 -28.52 -8.70
N ASN A 96 19.70 -28.99 -7.47
CA ASN A 96 19.66 -28.18 -6.24
C ASN A 96 18.64 -27.04 -6.23
N LYS A 97 17.62 -27.11 -7.07
CA LYS A 97 16.48 -26.18 -7.08
C LYS A 97 15.20 -26.92 -6.73
N ALA A 98 14.39 -26.32 -5.87
CA ALA A 98 13.07 -26.83 -5.55
C ALA A 98 12.05 -26.45 -6.61
N TRP A 99 11.18 -27.40 -6.94
CA TRP A 99 10.06 -27.26 -7.85
C TRP A 99 8.79 -27.72 -7.13
N VAL A 100 7.70 -27.00 -7.38
CA VAL A 100 6.38 -27.29 -6.83
C VAL A 100 5.35 -27.32 -7.96
N SER A 101 4.19 -27.94 -7.72
CA SER A 101 3.06 -27.78 -8.64
C SER A 101 2.64 -26.31 -8.68
N ASP A 102 2.15 -25.87 -9.84
CA ASP A 102 1.49 -24.58 -10.02
C ASP A 102 0.31 -24.32 -9.07
N THR A 103 -0.32 -25.36 -8.50
CA THR A 103 -1.37 -25.22 -7.47
C THR A 103 -0.85 -25.14 -6.04
N PHE A 104 0.43 -25.40 -5.80
CA PHE A 104 1.01 -25.56 -4.45
C PHE A 104 0.70 -24.40 -3.51
N ILE A 105 0.76 -23.16 -4.00
CA ILE A 105 0.45 -21.98 -3.17
C ILE A 105 -1.00 -22.04 -2.66
N ASN A 106 -1.96 -22.34 -3.53
CA ASN A 106 -3.36 -22.41 -3.15
C ASN A 106 -3.58 -23.58 -2.20
N ASP A 107 -3.10 -24.77 -2.58
CA ASP A 107 -3.27 -26.00 -1.80
C ASP A 107 -2.70 -25.89 -0.39
N VAL A 108 -1.60 -25.15 -0.20
CA VAL A 108 -0.94 -25.01 1.09
C VAL A 108 -1.45 -23.80 1.87
N PHE A 109 -1.35 -22.60 1.30
CA PHE A 109 -1.63 -21.34 2.01
C PHE A 109 -3.12 -21.01 2.07
N GLN A 110 -3.97 -21.66 1.26
CA GLN A 110 -5.43 -21.51 1.29
C GLN A 110 -6.13 -22.81 1.72
N SER A 111 -5.39 -23.75 2.32
CA SER A 111 -5.89 -25.04 2.82
C SER A 111 -6.98 -24.94 3.89
N GLY A 112 -7.09 -23.79 4.55
CA GLY A 112 -7.87 -23.61 5.77
C GLY A 112 -7.13 -24.06 7.04
N LEU A 113 -5.88 -24.52 6.96
CA LEU A 113 -5.09 -24.81 8.17
C LEU A 113 -4.50 -23.54 8.81
N ASP A 114 -4.29 -22.48 8.03
CA ASP A 114 -4.12 -21.14 8.59
C ASP A 114 -5.49 -20.56 8.96
N GLN A 115 -5.72 -20.41 10.26
CA GLN A 115 -6.97 -19.91 10.83
C GLN A 115 -6.93 -18.41 11.11
N THR A 116 -5.85 -17.72 10.73
CA THR A 116 -5.65 -16.29 11.00
C THR A 116 -6.78 -15.44 10.40
N PHE A 117 -7.24 -15.79 9.19
CA PHE A 117 -8.33 -15.12 8.51
C PHE A 117 -9.57 -16.03 8.43
N GLN A 118 -10.73 -15.47 8.75
CA GLN A 118 -12.02 -16.14 8.69
C GLN A 118 -13.01 -15.34 7.85
N VAL A 119 -13.94 -16.05 7.22
CA VAL A 119 -15.00 -15.42 6.44
C VAL A 119 -16.02 -14.76 7.36
N GLU A 120 -16.26 -13.47 7.14
CA GLU A 120 -17.35 -12.75 7.78
C GLU A 120 -18.69 -13.14 7.15
N LYS A 121 -19.55 -13.80 7.93
CA LYS A 121 -20.88 -14.25 7.46
C LYS A 121 -21.95 -13.16 7.51
N ARG A 122 -21.75 -12.15 8.36
CA ARG A 122 -22.66 -11.01 8.53
C ARG A 122 -21.79 -9.76 8.54
N PRO A 123 -21.84 -8.92 7.49
CA PRO A 123 -20.94 -7.80 7.36
C PRO A 123 -21.14 -6.82 8.51
N HIS A 124 -20.04 -6.43 9.16
CA HIS A 124 -20.06 -5.42 10.20
C HIS A 124 -20.53 -4.08 9.60
N PRO A 125 -21.45 -3.35 10.25
CA PRO A 125 -22.06 -2.14 9.69
C PRO A 125 -21.06 -0.99 9.44
N LEU A 126 -19.87 -1.05 10.05
CA LEU A 126 -18.78 -0.09 9.86
C LEU A 126 -17.71 -0.54 8.86
N ASN A 127 -17.86 -1.68 8.18
CA ASN A 127 -16.93 -2.07 7.10
C ASN A 127 -16.77 -0.92 6.11
N ALA A 128 -15.55 -0.68 5.62
CA ALA A 128 -15.33 0.38 4.65
C ALA A 128 -16.16 0.14 3.37
N LEU A 129 -16.27 1.15 2.51
CA LEU A 129 -16.87 0.93 1.19
C LEU A 129 -16.00 -0.05 0.41
N THR A 130 -16.64 -1.07 -0.14
CA THR A 130 -15.99 -2.00 -1.07
C THR A 130 -15.68 -1.28 -2.39
N ALA A 131 -14.83 -1.89 -3.21
CA ALA A 131 -14.50 -1.35 -4.53
C ALA A 131 -15.75 -1.14 -5.41
N ASP A 132 -16.75 -2.02 -5.31
CA ASP A 132 -17.98 -1.92 -6.08
C ASP A 132 -18.92 -0.84 -5.53
N GLU A 133 -19.02 -0.68 -4.21
CA GLU A 133 -19.77 0.43 -3.61
C GLU A 133 -19.16 1.80 -3.94
N ILE A 134 -17.82 1.90 -4.02
CA ILE A 134 -17.15 3.13 -4.48
C ILE A 134 -17.52 3.44 -5.92
N LYS A 135 -17.47 2.45 -6.83
CA LYS A 135 -17.88 2.65 -8.24
C LYS A 135 -19.35 3.05 -8.32
N GLN A 136 -20.22 2.37 -7.58
CA GLN A 136 -21.64 2.64 -7.54
C GLN A 136 -21.93 4.07 -7.04
N ALA A 137 -21.28 4.50 -5.96
CA ALA A 137 -21.40 5.87 -5.46
C ALA A 137 -21.03 6.91 -6.51
N VAL A 138 -19.92 6.67 -7.24
CA VAL A 138 -19.46 7.52 -8.34
C VAL A 138 -20.46 7.54 -9.50
N GLU A 139 -21.03 6.40 -9.86
CA GLU A 139 -22.04 6.29 -10.91
C GLU A 139 -23.31 7.08 -10.56
N ILE A 140 -23.80 6.95 -9.31
CA ILE A 140 -24.99 7.68 -8.83
C ILE A 140 -24.79 9.20 -8.95
N VAL A 141 -23.66 9.74 -8.47
CA VAL A 141 -23.43 11.19 -8.54
C VAL A 141 -23.19 11.66 -9.98
N LYS A 142 -22.54 10.87 -10.83
CA LYS A 142 -22.33 11.18 -12.26
C LYS A 142 -23.62 11.21 -13.07
N ALA A 143 -24.64 10.46 -12.65
CA ALA A 143 -25.95 10.46 -13.28
C ALA A 143 -26.78 11.72 -12.94
N SER A 144 -26.38 12.50 -11.93
CA SER A 144 -27.03 13.77 -11.60
C SER A 144 -26.86 14.80 -12.72
N ALA A 145 -27.92 15.57 -13.00
CA ALA A 145 -27.87 16.66 -13.97
C ALA A 145 -26.90 17.80 -13.56
N ASP A 146 -26.59 17.90 -12.26
CA ASP A 146 -25.70 18.92 -11.71
C ASP A 146 -24.21 18.55 -11.81
N PHE A 147 -23.89 17.28 -12.10
CA PHE A 147 -22.51 16.82 -12.19
C PHE A 147 -21.78 17.46 -13.39
N LYS A 148 -20.55 17.93 -13.17
CA LYS A 148 -19.74 18.56 -14.22
C LYS A 148 -18.58 17.67 -14.67
N PRO A 149 -18.23 17.68 -15.96
CA PRO A 149 -16.97 17.10 -16.43
C PRO A 149 -15.79 17.65 -15.64
N ASN A 150 -14.78 16.80 -15.38
CA ASN A 150 -13.59 17.12 -14.57
C ASN A 150 -13.85 17.35 -13.07
N THR A 151 -15.06 17.12 -12.56
CA THR A 151 -15.30 17.01 -11.11
C THR A 151 -14.42 15.88 -10.56
N ARG A 152 -13.64 16.21 -9.52
CA ARG A 152 -12.76 15.27 -8.80
C ARG A 152 -13.38 14.88 -7.46
N PHE A 153 -12.84 13.86 -6.82
CA PHE A 153 -13.32 13.35 -5.53
C PHE A 153 -12.25 13.56 -4.46
N THR A 154 -12.57 14.35 -3.44
CA THR A 154 -11.68 14.57 -2.29
C THR A 154 -11.83 13.44 -1.27
N GLU A 155 -13.06 12.93 -1.10
CA GLU A 155 -13.35 11.83 -0.18
C GLU A 155 -14.59 11.06 -0.65
N ILE A 156 -14.53 9.73 -0.57
CA ILE A 156 -15.67 8.82 -0.77
C ILE A 156 -15.61 7.81 0.38
N SER A 157 -16.52 7.95 1.34
CA SER A 157 -16.47 7.22 2.60
C SER A 157 -17.86 6.73 3.00
N LEU A 158 -17.93 5.68 3.81
CA LEU A 158 -19.17 5.24 4.43
C LEU A 158 -19.74 6.40 5.26
N LEU A 159 -21.02 6.74 5.06
CA LEU A 159 -21.76 7.54 6.02
C LEU A 159 -22.19 6.59 7.16
N PRO A 160 -21.64 6.72 8.38
CA PRO A 160 -21.81 5.71 9.41
C PRO A 160 -23.29 5.58 9.81
N PRO A 161 -23.78 4.36 10.06
CA PRO A 161 -25.08 4.15 10.69
C PRO A 161 -25.10 4.73 12.11
N ASP A 162 -26.31 4.80 12.68
CA ASP A 162 -26.49 5.23 14.06
C ASP A 162 -25.64 4.39 15.06
N LYS A 163 -25.02 5.09 16.02
CA LYS A 163 -24.10 4.52 17.00
C LYS A 163 -24.73 3.45 17.88
N GLU A 164 -25.99 3.60 18.28
CA GLU A 164 -26.69 2.63 19.12
C GLU A 164 -26.94 1.34 18.34
N ALA A 165 -27.40 1.47 17.08
CA ALA A 165 -27.62 0.32 16.21
C ALA A 165 -26.32 -0.48 15.97
N VAL A 166 -25.19 0.20 15.78
CA VAL A 166 -23.88 -0.45 15.62
C VAL A 166 -23.46 -1.19 16.90
N TRP A 167 -23.67 -0.61 18.08
CA TRP A 167 -23.39 -1.32 19.33
C TRP A 167 -24.28 -2.53 19.53
N ALA A 168 -25.57 -2.43 19.19
CA ALA A 168 -26.50 -3.56 19.26
C ALA A 168 -26.09 -4.68 18.29
N PHE A 169 -25.55 -4.34 17.11
CA PHE A 169 -24.92 -5.32 16.23
C PHE A 169 -23.74 -6.01 16.92
N ALA A 170 -22.78 -5.23 17.42
CA ALA A 170 -21.53 -5.76 17.98
C ALA A 170 -21.71 -6.60 19.26
N LEU A 171 -22.71 -6.28 20.09
CA LEU A 171 -22.94 -6.94 21.39
C LEU A 171 -24.07 -7.97 21.35
N GLU A 172 -25.12 -7.70 20.59
CA GLU A 172 -26.38 -8.47 20.64
C GLU A 172 -26.67 -9.17 19.31
N ASN A 173 -25.79 -9.03 18.31
CA ASN A 173 -25.99 -9.58 16.97
C ASN A 173 -27.23 -9.05 16.25
N LYS A 174 -27.77 -7.90 16.68
CA LYS A 174 -28.95 -7.26 16.09
C LYS A 174 -28.59 -6.62 14.74
N PRO A 175 -29.27 -6.98 13.63
CA PRO A 175 -29.05 -6.33 12.34
C PRO A 175 -29.29 -4.82 12.39
N VAL A 176 -28.58 -4.08 11.52
CA VAL A 176 -28.82 -2.65 11.30
C VAL A 176 -29.78 -2.50 10.14
N ASP A 177 -31.00 -2.03 10.41
CA ASP A 177 -32.07 -1.91 9.40
C ASP A 177 -31.95 -0.67 8.48
N GLN A 178 -30.87 0.11 8.62
CA GLN A 178 -30.63 1.30 7.80
C GLN A 178 -29.92 0.93 6.50
N PRO A 179 -30.28 1.55 5.35
CA PRO A 179 -29.56 1.35 4.10
C PRO A 179 -28.10 1.82 4.23
N ARG A 180 -27.18 1.10 3.57
CA ARG A 180 -25.79 1.54 3.37
C ARG A 180 -25.77 2.85 2.58
N LYS A 181 -25.07 3.85 3.11
CA LYS A 181 -24.94 5.18 2.50
C LYS A 181 -23.47 5.57 2.38
N ALA A 182 -23.16 6.44 1.45
CA ALA A 182 -21.82 7.02 1.33
C ALA A 182 -21.90 8.55 1.32
N ASP A 183 -20.95 9.17 2.01
CA ASP A 183 -20.57 10.57 1.80
C ASP A 183 -19.64 10.64 0.59
N VAL A 184 -19.98 11.53 -0.35
CA VAL A 184 -19.22 11.78 -1.58
C VAL A 184 -18.89 13.27 -1.63
N ILE A 185 -17.64 13.62 -1.27
CA ILE A 185 -17.17 15.01 -1.25
C ILE A 185 -16.40 15.29 -2.55
N MET A 186 -17.01 16.11 -3.39
CA MET A 186 -16.56 16.43 -4.74
C MET A 186 -15.91 17.80 -4.81
N LEU A 187 -15.01 17.95 -5.78
CA LEU A 187 -14.34 19.20 -6.13
C LEU A 187 -14.59 19.50 -7.62
N ASP A 188 -15.50 20.43 -7.90
CA ASP A 188 -15.78 20.96 -9.24
C ASP A 188 -14.93 22.23 -9.46
N GLY A 189 -13.82 22.10 -10.17
CA GLY A 189 -12.78 23.12 -10.24
C GLY A 189 -12.21 23.43 -8.85
N LYS A 190 -12.64 24.55 -8.27
CA LYS A 190 -12.34 24.97 -6.89
C LYS A 190 -13.50 24.83 -5.90
N HIS A 191 -14.70 24.48 -6.34
CA HIS A 191 -15.91 24.47 -5.52
C HIS A 191 -16.16 23.10 -4.89
N ILE A 192 -16.39 23.09 -3.58
CA ILE A 192 -16.72 21.86 -2.85
C ILE A 192 -18.22 21.60 -2.90
N ILE A 193 -18.57 20.33 -3.10
CA ILE A 193 -19.94 19.83 -3.09
C ILE A 193 -19.97 18.57 -2.23
N GLU A 194 -20.89 18.53 -1.28
CA GLU A 194 -21.15 17.36 -0.45
C GLU A 194 -22.41 16.66 -0.95
N ALA A 195 -22.28 15.38 -1.30
CA ALA A 195 -23.40 14.55 -1.69
C ALA A 195 -23.51 13.35 -0.76
N VAL A 196 -24.74 12.91 -0.52
CA VAL A 196 -25.02 11.63 0.16
C VAL A 196 -25.74 10.72 -0.82
N VAL A 197 -25.24 9.50 -0.97
CA VAL A 197 -25.87 8.46 -1.81
C VAL A 197 -26.36 7.30 -0.95
N ASP A 198 -27.48 6.72 -1.36
CA ASP A 198 -28.04 5.48 -0.82
C ASP A 198 -27.66 4.34 -1.77
N LEU A 199 -26.73 3.50 -1.34
CA LEU A 199 -26.15 2.41 -2.14
C LEU A 199 -27.13 1.26 -2.31
N GLN A 200 -27.95 0.99 -1.27
CA GLN A 200 -28.94 -0.08 -1.32
C GLN A 200 -30.05 0.23 -2.33
N ASN A 201 -30.53 1.48 -2.36
CA ASN A 201 -31.61 1.92 -3.24
C ASN A 201 -31.12 2.61 -4.52
N ASN A 202 -29.80 2.64 -4.74
CA ASN A 202 -29.14 3.22 -5.91
C ASN A 202 -29.62 4.64 -6.25
N LYS A 203 -29.67 5.54 -5.26
CA LYS A 203 -30.23 6.89 -5.42
C LYS A 203 -29.40 7.97 -4.72
N LEU A 204 -29.43 9.16 -5.29
CA LEU A 204 -28.88 10.38 -4.67
C LEU A 204 -29.86 10.89 -3.61
N LEU A 205 -29.38 11.12 -2.39
CA LEU A 205 -30.20 11.65 -1.28
C LEU A 205 -30.06 13.16 -1.11
N SER A 206 -28.86 13.70 -1.27
CA SER A 206 -28.59 15.12 -1.16
C SER A 206 -27.43 15.55 -2.05
N TRP A 207 -27.44 16.84 -2.43
CA TRP A 207 -26.38 17.50 -3.19
C TRP A 207 -26.27 18.93 -2.68
N GLN A 208 -25.18 19.25 -1.98
CA GLN A 208 -25.02 20.52 -1.26
C GLN A 208 -23.69 21.19 -1.63
N PRO A 209 -23.71 22.27 -2.42
CA PRO A 209 -22.55 23.13 -2.58
C PRO A 209 -22.14 23.76 -1.25
N ILE A 210 -20.87 23.69 -0.90
CA ILE A 210 -20.33 24.27 0.34
C ILE A 210 -19.66 25.59 0.02
N LYS A 211 -20.31 26.67 0.45
CA LYS A 211 -19.83 28.02 0.24
C LYS A 211 -18.54 28.27 1.04
N ASP A 212 -17.60 28.98 0.42
CA ASP A 212 -16.33 29.46 1.02
C ASP A 212 -15.35 28.35 1.45
N ALA A 213 -15.67 27.06 1.22
CA ALA A 213 -14.77 25.95 1.48
C ALA A 213 -13.77 25.72 0.34
N HIS A 214 -12.51 25.47 0.71
CA HIS A 214 -11.46 25.07 -0.23
C HIS A 214 -11.23 23.57 -0.15
N GLY A 215 -11.19 22.91 -1.31
CA GLY A 215 -10.83 21.49 -1.36
C GLY A 215 -9.39 21.24 -1.01
N MET A 216 -9.12 20.09 -0.38
CA MET A 216 -7.75 19.62 -0.13
C MET A 216 -6.94 19.48 -1.42
N VAL A 217 -5.62 19.38 -1.27
CA VAL A 217 -4.71 19.12 -2.39
C VAL A 217 -4.95 17.71 -2.91
N LEU A 218 -5.07 17.57 -4.23
CA LEU A 218 -5.21 16.29 -4.90
C LEU A 218 -3.92 15.92 -5.65
N LEU A 219 -3.76 14.64 -5.98
CA LEU A 219 -2.53 14.15 -6.61
C LEU A 219 -2.23 14.83 -7.95
N ASP A 220 -3.26 15.13 -8.75
CA ASP A 220 -3.11 15.82 -10.02
C ASP A 220 -2.69 17.30 -9.87
N ASP A 221 -2.90 17.90 -8.70
CA ASP A 221 -2.40 19.25 -8.39
C ASP A 221 -0.86 19.26 -8.36
N PHE A 222 -0.19 18.17 -7.94
CA PHE A 222 1.28 18.05 -7.96
C PHE A 222 1.84 18.12 -9.38
N ALA A 223 1.28 17.32 -10.29
CA ALA A 223 1.68 17.33 -11.69
C ALA A 223 1.36 18.67 -12.36
N SER A 224 0.21 19.26 -12.02
CA SER A 224 -0.19 20.58 -12.53
C SER A 224 0.80 21.67 -12.11
N VAL A 225 1.18 21.71 -10.82
CA VAL A 225 2.18 22.64 -10.30
C VAL A 225 3.52 22.48 -11.03
N GLN A 226 4.04 21.25 -11.13
CA GLN A 226 5.31 21.01 -11.83
C GLN A 226 5.26 21.50 -13.28
N ASN A 227 4.18 21.22 -14.01
CA ASN A 227 4.02 21.65 -15.40
C ASN A 227 3.92 23.17 -15.54
N ILE A 228 3.20 23.85 -14.64
CA ILE A 228 3.08 25.31 -14.64
C ILE A 228 4.44 25.95 -14.41
N ILE A 229 5.22 25.43 -13.46
CA ILE A 229 6.58 25.91 -13.18
C ILE A 229 7.51 25.68 -14.37
N ASN A 230 7.48 24.48 -14.97
CA ASN A 230 8.31 24.14 -16.13
C ASN A 230 8.06 25.05 -17.34
N ASN A 231 6.83 25.57 -17.48
CA ASN A 231 6.42 26.38 -18.62
C ASN A 231 6.55 27.90 -18.37
N SER A 232 6.94 28.35 -17.18
CA SER A 232 7.12 29.79 -16.90
C SER A 232 8.53 30.26 -17.24
N GLU A 233 8.62 31.19 -18.19
CA GLU A 233 9.88 31.86 -18.54
C GLU A 233 10.39 32.73 -17.38
N GLU A 234 9.50 33.38 -16.65
CA GLU A 234 9.85 34.22 -15.49
C GLU A 234 10.45 33.39 -14.36
N PHE A 235 9.87 32.21 -14.09
CA PHE A 235 10.40 31.31 -13.07
C PHE A 235 11.76 30.73 -13.51
N ALA A 236 11.89 30.32 -14.77
CA ALA A 236 13.18 29.86 -15.32
C ALA A 236 14.27 30.95 -15.23
N ALA A 237 13.91 32.23 -15.45
CA ALA A 237 14.83 33.35 -15.28
C ALA A 237 15.23 33.55 -13.81
N ALA A 238 14.30 33.45 -12.87
CA ALA A 238 14.58 33.52 -11.42
C ALA A 238 15.50 32.38 -10.96
N VAL A 239 15.23 31.16 -11.42
CA VAL A 239 16.08 29.96 -11.20
C VAL A 239 17.49 30.17 -11.76
N LYS A 240 17.63 30.75 -12.95
CA LYS A 240 18.93 31.04 -13.56
C LYS A 240 19.77 32.03 -12.75
N LYS A 241 19.15 33.06 -12.16
CA LYS A 241 19.85 34.02 -11.26
C LYS A 241 20.46 33.33 -10.03
N ARG A 242 19.94 32.16 -9.64
CA ARG A 242 20.38 31.36 -8.49
C ARG A 242 21.42 30.30 -8.86
N GLY A 243 21.96 30.35 -10.08
CA GLY A 243 23.05 29.48 -10.52
C GLY A 243 22.62 28.13 -11.10
N ILE A 244 21.33 27.89 -11.30
CA ILE A 244 20.82 26.66 -11.91
C ILE A 244 20.82 26.82 -13.44
N THR A 245 21.55 25.93 -14.12
CA THR A 245 21.72 25.97 -15.59
C THR A 245 20.65 25.18 -16.34
N ASP A 246 20.16 24.09 -15.75
CA ASP A 246 19.10 23.25 -16.31
C ASP A 246 17.84 23.33 -15.45
N ALA A 247 16.91 24.20 -15.85
CA ALA A 247 15.65 24.38 -15.14
C ALA A 247 14.77 23.11 -15.13
N LYS A 248 15.01 22.13 -16.01
CA LYS A 248 14.25 20.87 -16.03
C LYS A 248 14.58 19.96 -14.85
N LYS A 249 15.70 20.20 -14.17
CA LYS A 249 16.07 19.50 -12.94
C LYS A 249 15.41 20.09 -11.69
N VAL A 250 14.60 21.13 -11.83
CA VAL A 250 13.88 21.70 -10.70
C VAL A 250 12.69 20.81 -10.33
N ILE A 251 12.70 20.32 -9.10
CA ILE A 251 11.62 19.54 -8.50
C ILE A 251 10.77 20.46 -7.64
N THR A 252 9.45 20.42 -7.83
CA THR A 252 8.50 21.28 -7.13
C THR A 252 7.81 20.52 -6.00
N THR A 253 7.51 21.23 -4.91
CA THR A 253 6.66 20.74 -3.83
C THR A 253 5.51 21.72 -3.61
N PRO A 254 4.25 21.33 -3.88
CA PRO A 254 3.08 22.13 -3.57
C PRO A 254 2.84 22.20 -2.06
N LEU A 255 2.54 23.39 -1.57
CA LEU A 255 2.25 23.66 -0.17
C LEU A 255 1.01 24.55 -0.07
N THR A 256 0.11 24.21 0.86
CA THR A 256 -1.02 25.08 1.21
C THR A 256 -0.53 26.41 1.76
N VAL A 257 -1.24 27.50 1.45
CA VAL A 257 -0.80 28.87 1.78
C VAL A 257 -1.25 29.35 3.17
N GLY A 258 -2.12 28.61 3.85
CA GLY A 258 -2.72 29.05 5.11
C GLY A 258 -3.67 30.24 4.93
N TYR A 259 -3.84 31.02 5.99
CA TYR A 259 -4.64 32.26 5.97
C TYR A 259 -3.97 33.32 6.83
N PHE A 260 -3.67 34.48 6.24
CA PHE A 260 -2.94 35.57 6.90
C PHE A 260 -3.73 36.89 6.91
N ASP A 261 -5.05 36.85 6.77
CA ASP A 261 -5.90 38.05 6.73
C ASP A 261 -5.41 39.07 5.67
N GLY A 262 -5.08 38.53 4.49
CA GLY A 262 -4.59 39.31 3.34
C GLY A 262 -3.17 39.88 3.47
N LYS A 263 -2.47 39.69 4.61
CA LYS A 263 -1.09 40.20 4.80
C LYS A 263 -0.07 39.54 3.88
N ASP A 264 -0.37 38.34 3.39
CA ASP A 264 0.39 37.62 2.36
C ASP A 264 0.12 38.13 0.93
N GLY A 265 -0.87 39.03 0.76
CA GLY A 265 -1.30 39.59 -0.51
C GLY A 265 -2.02 38.58 -1.41
N LEU A 266 -2.56 37.50 -0.84
CA LEU A 266 -3.26 36.46 -1.59
C LEU A 266 -4.78 36.69 -1.58
N LYS A 267 -5.43 36.39 -2.72
CA LYS A 267 -6.89 36.47 -2.82
C LYS A 267 -7.52 35.25 -2.17
N GLN A 268 -8.37 35.47 -1.17
CA GLN A 268 -8.98 34.40 -0.38
C GLN A 268 -9.82 33.43 -1.22
N ASP A 269 -10.47 33.90 -2.29
CA ASP A 269 -11.37 33.09 -3.11
C ASP A 269 -10.65 32.24 -4.18
N ALA A 270 -9.33 32.40 -4.33
CA ALA A 270 -8.55 31.68 -5.34
C ALA A 270 -8.03 30.33 -4.82
N ARG A 271 -7.95 29.32 -5.70
CA ARG A 271 -7.38 28.00 -5.35
C ARG A 271 -5.87 28.03 -5.52
N LEU A 272 -5.19 28.47 -4.47
CA LEU A 272 -3.75 28.77 -4.50
C LEU A 272 -2.91 27.72 -3.80
N LEU A 273 -1.74 27.46 -4.38
CA LEU A 273 -0.64 26.75 -3.72
C LEU A 273 0.64 27.56 -3.82
N LYS A 274 1.40 27.58 -2.73
CA LYS A 274 2.80 28.02 -2.77
C LYS A 274 3.68 26.86 -3.21
N VAL A 275 4.73 27.18 -3.93
CA VAL A 275 5.64 26.21 -4.51
C VAL A 275 7.03 26.48 -3.98
N ILE A 276 7.58 25.47 -3.31
CA ILE A 276 8.99 25.43 -2.93
C ILE A 276 9.70 24.49 -3.89
N SER A 277 10.92 24.85 -4.24
CA SER A 277 11.69 24.17 -5.28
C SER A 277 13.01 23.65 -4.76
N TYR A 278 13.38 22.50 -5.31
CA TYR A 278 14.61 21.79 -5.04
C TYR A 278 15.30 21.44 -6.34
N LEU A 279 16.60 21.15 -6.29
CA LEU A 279 17.36 20.70 -7.45
C LEU A 279 17.56 19.19 -7.41
N ASP A 280 17.22 18.50 -8.48
CA ASP A 280 17.62 17.11 -8.68
C ASP A 280 19.10 17.04 -9.13
N VAL A 281 19.94 16.51 -8.26
CA VAL A 281 21.37 16.27 -8.54
C VAL A 281 21.67 14.81 -8.89
N GLY A 282 20.65 13.94 -8.97
CA GLY A 282 20.76 12.53 -9.33
C GLY A 282 21.06 11.58 -8.17
N ASP A 283 21.03 12.05 -6.93
CA ASP A 283 21.31 11.23 -5.74
C ASP A 283 20.07 10.57 -5.11
N GLY A 284 18.89 10.82 -5.70
CA GLY A 284 17.61 10.33 -5.18
C GLY A 284 17.04 11.13 -4.00
N ASN A 285 17.64 12.27 -3.65
CA ASN A 285 17.24 13.08 -2.49
C ASN A 285 17.22 14.59 -2.79
N TYR A 286 16.31 15.03 -3.67
CA TYR A 286 16.15 16.46 -3.98
C TYR A 286 15.96 17.35 -2.73
N TRP A 287 15.41 16.82 -1.63
CA TRP A 287 15.23 17.55 -0.37
C TRP A 287 16.52 18.15 0.20
N ALA A 288 17.68 17.55 -0.07
CA ALA A 288 18.98 18.06 0.38
C ALA A 288 19.49 19.27 -0.42
N HIS A 289 18.77 19.68 -1.47
CA HIS A 289 19.21 20.66 -2.46
C HIS A 289 18.18 21.80 -2.63
N PRO A 290 17.84 22.54 -1.56
CA PRO A 290 16.85 23.61 -1.63
C PRO A 290 17.31 24.76 -2.52
N ILE A 291 16.37 25.32 -3.30
CA ILE A 291 16.53 26.61 -3.98
C ILE A 291 15.93 27.67 -3.06
N GLU A 292 16.72 28.07 -2.05
CA GLU A 292 16.25 28.95 -0.99
C GLU A 292 15.79 30.32 -1.50
N ASN A 293 14.89 30.93 -0.74
CA ASN A 293 14.36 32.28 -0.98
C ASN A 293 13.72 32.49 -2.37
N LEU A 294 13.18 31.43 -2.97
CA LEU A 294 12.36 31.49 -4.18
C LEU A 294 11.04 30.78 -3.94
N VAL A 295 9.94 31.53 -4.03
CA VAL A 295 8.59 30.97 -3.86
C VAL A 295 7.71 31.43 -5.00
N ALA A 296 7.07 30.48 -5.69
CA ALA A 296 6.00 30.80 -6.63
C ALA A 296 4.64 30.58 -5.97
N VAL A 297 3.65 31.38 -6.34
CA VAL A 297 2.24 31.15 -6.02
C VAL A 297 1.53 30.77 -7.30
N VAL A 298 0.96 29.58 -7.32
CA VAL A 298 0.23 29.03 -8.45
C VAL A 298 -1.27 29.11 -8.18
N ASP A 299 -2.02 29.61 -9.15
CA ASP A 299 -3.47 29.47 -9.20
C ASP A 299 -3.80 28.22 -10.04
N LEU A 300 -4.43 27.23 -9.40
CA LEU A 300 -4.72 25.94 -10.03
C LEU A 300 -5.85 26.00 -11.05
N GLU A 301 -6.77 26.95 -10.93
CA GLU A 301 -7.88 27.12 -11.89
C GLU A 301 -7.39 27.88 -13.13
N GLN A 302 -6.60 28.93 -12.93
CA GLN A 302 -5.99 29.70 -14.03
C GLN A 302 -4.78 28.98 -14.66
N LYS A 303 -4.28 27.93 -14.00
CA LYS A 303 -3.09 27.15 -14.40
C LYS A 303 -1.87 28.01 -14.70
N LYS A 304 -1.57 28.97 -13.83
CA LYS A 304 -0.43 29.89 -14.00
C LYS A 304 0.16 30.34 -12.67
N ILE A 305 1.39 30.83 -12.73
CA ILE A 305 1.99 31.56 -11.62
C ILE A 305 1.34 32.94 -11.53
N VAL A 306 0.85 33.31 -10.35
CA VAL A 306 0.21 34.61 -10.09
C VAL A 306 1.08 35.53 -9.23
N LYS A 307 2.11 35.01 -8.58
CA LYS A 307 3.09 35.77 -7.80
C LYS A 307 4.41 34.99 -7.73
N ILE A 308 5.54 35.70 -7.80
CA ILE A 308 6.87 35.17 -7.47
C ILE A 308 7.45 36.04 -6.36
N GLU A 309 7.86 35.41 -5.26
CA GLU A 309 8.56 36.05 -4.15
C GLU A 309 10.05 35.67 -4.25
N GLU A 310 10.91 36.67 -4.44
CA GLU A 310 12.37 36.50 -4.50
C GLU A 310 13.02 37.19 -3.30
N GLY A 311 13.75 36.43 -2.48
CA GLY A 311 14.65 36.93 -1.45
C GLY A 311 16.12 36.79 -1.86
N PRO A 312 17.06 37.02 -0.92
CA PRO A 312 18.50 36.92 -1.17
C PRO A 312 18.90 35.59 -1.83
N VAL A 313 19.86 35.64 -2.76
CA VAL A 313 20.37 34.43 -3.42
C VAL A 313 21.24 33.65 -2.44
N VAL A 314 20.89 32.40 -2.22
CA VAL A 314 21.67 31.42 -1.45
C VAL A 314 22.11 30.33 -2.42
N PRO A 315 23.41 30.00 -2.52
CA PRO A 315 23.86 28.90 -3.36
C PRO A 315 23.21 27.57 -2.97
N VAL A 316 22.72 26.82 -3.96
CA VAL A 316 22.17 25.48 -3.73
C VAL A 316 23.25 24.58 -3.12
N PRO A 317 23.00 23.88 -2.00
CA PRO A 317 23.90 22.86 -1.50
C PRO A 317 24.03 21.72 -2.53
N MET A 318 25.19 21.51 -3.15
CA MET A 318 25.35 20.56 -4.27
C MET A 318 25.86 19.17 -3.87
N THR A 319 26.29 18.98 -2.62
CA THR A 319 26.89 17.70 -2.20
C THR A 319 25.83 16.60 -2.13
N ALA A 320 26.02 15.49 -2.82
CA ALA A 320 25.13 14.34 -2.75
C ALA A 320 24.91 13.84 -1.31
N ARG A 321 23.65 13.54 -0.99
CA ARG A 321 23.15 13.06 0.31
C ARG A 321 22.11 11.94 0.11
N PRO A 322 22.46 10.82 -0.54
CA PRO A 322 21.54 9.70 -0.71
C PRO A 322 21.14 9.09 0.64
N PHE A 323 19.90 8.60 0.72
CA PHE A 323 19.38 7.89 1.89
C PHE A 323 19.04 6.41 1.61
N ASP A 324 19.23 5.95 0.37
CA ASP A 324 18.87 4.60 -0.08
C ASP A 324 20.00 3.57 0.07
N GLY A 325 21.13 3.97 0.66
CA GLY A 325 22.28 3.10 0.92
C GLY A 325 23.19 2.89 -0.30
N ARG A 326 22.97 3.55 -1.44
CA ARG A 326 23.82 3.39 -2.64
C ARG A 326 25.30 3.70 -2.42
N ASP A 327 25.62 4.53 -1.42
CA ASP A 327 26.96 4.95 -1.02
C ASP A 327 27.43 4.27 0.28
N ARG A 328 26.70 3.26 0.77
CA ARG A 328 26.97 2.58 2.04
C ARG A 328 27.25 1.10 1.84
N VAL A 329 28.07 0.57 2.73
CA VAL A 329 28.25 -0.88 2.91
C VAL A 329 27.49 -1.27 4.17
N ALA A 330 26.46 -2.09 4.02
CA ALA A 330 25.70 -2.61 5.15
C ALA A 330 26.61 -3.51 6.02
N PRO A 331 26.60 -3.36 7.36
CA PRO A 331 27.35 -4.26 8.23
C PRO A 331 26.76 -5.67 8.18
N ALA A 332 27.61 -6.68 8.35
CA ALA A 332 27.16 -8.04 8.52
C ALA A 332 26.44 -8.20 9.87
N VAL A 333 25.23 -8.77 9.87
CA VAL A 333 24.41 -9.00 11.06
C VAL A 333 23.95 -10.46 11.08
N LYS A 334 24.04 -11.13 12.25
CA LYS A 334 23.48 -12.48 12.41
C LYS A 334 21.95 -12.44 12.31
N PRO A 335 21.29 -13.45 11.74
CA PRO A 335 19.84 -13.45 11.56
C PRO A 335 19.11 -13.47 12.91
N MET A 336 17.98 -12.78 12.97
CA MET A 336 17.01 -12.80 14.08
C MET A 336 15.63 -13.00 13.50
N GLN A 337 14.85 -13.91 14.07
CA GLN A 337 13.48 -14.20 13.66
C GLN A 337 12.60 -14.30 14.90
N ILE A 338 11.38 -13.78 14.79
CA ILE A 338 10.31 -13.99 15.76
C ILE A 338 9.31 -14.90 15.06
N ILE A 339 9.14 -16.11 15.58
CA ILE A 339 8.32 -17.14 14.94
C ILE A 339 7.16 -17.55 15.85
N GLU A 340 6.01 -17.80 15.22
CA GLU A 340 4.79 -18.30 15.85
C GLU A 340 4.36 -19.56 15.07
N PRO A 341 5.00 -20.72 15.33
CA PRO A 341 4.95 -21.89 14.44
C PRO A 341 3.60 -22.61 14.38
N GLU A 342 2.69 -22.28 15.30
CA GLU A 342 1.32 -22.80 15.37
C GLU A 342 0.28 -21.75 14.93
N GLY A 343 0.73 -20.68 14.27
CA GLY A 343 -0.13 -19.58 13.85
C GLY A 343 -0.29 -18.51 14.94
N LYS A 344 -1.27 -17.62 14.74
CA LYS A 344 -1.45 -16.42 15.55
C LYS A 344 -2.43 -16.63 16.70
N ASN A 345 -2.24 -15.88 17.78
CA ASN A 345 -3.20 -15.81 18.89
C ASN A 345 -4.43 -14.93 18.58
N TYR A 346 -4.38 -14.16 17.48
CA TYR A 346 -5.48 -13.34 17.01
C TYR A 346 -6.16 -13.96 15.80
N THR A 347 -7.42 -13.61 15.61
CA THR A 347 -8.21 -13.98 14.43
C THR A 347 -8.80 -12.73 13.81
N ILE A 348 -8.78 -12.67 12.48
CA ILE A 348 -9.33 -11.59 11.68
C ILE A 348 -10.53 -12.15 10.92
N THR A 349 -11.74 -11.71 11.23
CA THR A 349 -12.99 -12.15 10.58
C THR A 349 -13.61 -10.98 9.82
N GLY A 350 -13.41 -10.94 8.51
CA GLY A 350 -13.58 -9.69 7.76
C GLY A 350 -12.63 -8.63 8.32
N ASP A 351 -13.20 -7.54 8.83
CA ASP A 351 -12.47 -6.43 9.45
C ASP A 351 -12.47 -6.48 10.99
N MET A 352 -13.07 -7.51 11.59
CA MET A 352 -13.08 -7.69 13.05
C MET A 352 -11.86 -8.45 13.52
N ILE A 353 -11.13 -7.90 14.49
CA ILE A 353 -9.98 -8.53 15.13
C ILE A 353 -10.38 -8.98 16.53
N HIS A 354 -10.23 -10.28 16.77
CA HIS A 354 -10.33 -10.90 18.08
C HIS A 354 -8.92 -11.25 18.57
N TRP A 355 -8.55 -10.82 19.77
CA TRP A 355 -7.28 -11.20 20.40
C TRP A 355 -7.40 -11.27 21.91
N ARG A 356 -7.31 -12.49 22.46
CA ARG A 356 -7.47 -12.74 23.90
C ARG A 356 -8.82 -12.20 24.39
N ASN A 357 -8.82 -11.24 25.29
CA ASN A 357 -10.04 -10.62 25.81
C ASN A 357 -10.51 -9.43 24.96
N TRP A 358 -9.78 -9.03 23.93
CA TRP A 358 -10.13 -7.88 23.10
C TRP A 358 -10.87 -8.30 21.84
N ASP A 359 -11.91 -7.54 21.52
CA ASP A 359 -12.53 -7.53 20.20
C ASP A 359 -12.64 -6.08 19.73
N PHE A 360 -12.31 -5.82 18.47
CA PHE A 360 -12.50 -4.53 17.83
C PHE A 360 -12.65 -4.68 16.31
N HIS A 361 -13.23 -3.67 15.68
CA HIS A 361 -13.31 -3.53 14.23
C HIS A 361 -12.21 -2.58 13.74
N LEU A 362 -11.60 -2.87 12.60
CA LEU A 362 -10.56 -2.06 11.97
C LEU A 362 -10.93 -1.74 10.53
N SER A 363 -11.11 -0.47 10.20
CA SER A 363 -11.31 -0.01 8.82
C SER A 363 -10.33 1.08 8.42
N MET A 364 -10.35 1.47 7.13
CA MET A 364 -9.48 2.49 6.57
C MET A 364 -10.31 3.65 6.01
N ASN A 365 -9.90 4.87 6.32
CA ASN A 365 -10.42 6.11 5.74
C ASN A 365 -9.30 6.83 4.98
N SER A 366 -9.62 7.40 3.81
CA SER A 366 -8.61 8.02 2.93
C SER A 366 -7.95 9.26 3.53
N ARG A 367 -8.57 9.88 4.53
CA ARG A 367 -8.13 11.13 5.14
C ARG A 367 -7.39 10.93 6.45
N VAL A 368 -7.87 10.06 7.35
CA VAL A 368 -7.29 9.87 8.69
C VAL A 368 -6.62 8.51 8.89
N GLY A 369 -6.66 7.64 7.87
CA GLY A 369 -6.06 6.31 7.93
C GLY A 369 -6.91 5.33 8.74
N PRO A 370 -6.30 4.51 9.61
CA PRO A 370 -7.01 3.45 10.31
C PRO A 370 -8.01 4.00 11.34
N MET A 371 -9.19 3.40 11.38
CA MET A 371 -10.24 3.65 12.37
C MET A 371 -10.47 2.38 13.17
N ILE A 372 -10.39 2.48 14.50
CA ILE A 372 -10.60 1.36 15.42
C ILE A 372 -11.94 1.56 16.12
N SER A 373 -12.87 0.65 15.90
CA SER A 373 -14.26 0.80 16.34
C SER A 373 -14.75 -0.40 17.14
N THR A 374 -15.90 -0.22 17.80
CA THR A 374 -16.62 -1.23 18.59
C THR A 374 -15.73 -2.02 19.56
N VAL A 375 -14.76 -1.35 20.18
CA VAL A 375 -13.77 -1.95 21.08
C VAL A 375 -14.43 -2.42 22.36
N THR A 376 -14.28 -3.71 22.64
CA THR A 376 -14.78 -4.35 23.86
C THR A 376 -13.70 -5.17 24.54
N TYR A 377 -13.84 -5.30 25.86
CA TYR A 377 -13.06 -6.22 26.68
C TYR A 377 -13.98 -7.30 27.24
N ASN A 378 -13.62 -8.56 27.05
CA ASN A 378 -14.30 -9.72 27.60
C ASN A 378 -13.85 -9.95 29.05
N ASP A 379 -14.67 -9.47 29.99
CA ASP A 379 -14.52 -9.67 31.43
C ASP A 379 -15.32 -10.92 31.84
N ASN A 380 -14.61 -12.04 32.00
CA ASN A 380 -15.16 -13.31 32.48
C ASN A 380 -16.42 -13.80 31.75
N GLY A 381 -16.42 -13.68 30.41
CA GLY A 381 -17.54 -14.09 29.54
C GLY A 381 -18.47 -12.95 29.13
N THR A 382 -18.31 -11.75 29.69
CA THR A 382 -19.14 -10.58 29.36
C THR A 382 -18.34 -9.54 28.59
N LYS A 383 -18.73 -9.23 27.36
CA LYS A 383 -18.14 -8.12 26.58
C LYS A 383 -18.57 -6.78 27.18
N ARG A 384 -17.61 -5.97 27.62
CA ARG A 384 -17.81 -4.64 28.18
C ARG A 384 -17.28 -3.60 27.19
N LYS A 385 -18.09 -2.58 26.90
CA LYS A 385 -17.70 -1.47 26.00
C LYS A 385 -16.47 -0.75 26.58
N VAL A 386 -15.49 -0.46 25.73
CA VAL A 386 -14.31 0.35 26.07
C VAL A 386 -14.25 1.61 25.22
N MET A 387 -14.35 1.47 23.89
CA MET A 387 -14.30 2.60 22.95
C MET A 387 -15.22 2.32 21.76
N TYR A 388 -16.05 3.29 21.38
CA TYR A 388 -16.91 3.13 20.19
C TYR A 388 -16.14 3.32 18.89
N GLU A 389 -15.32 4.35 18.82
CA GLU A 389 -14.49 4.67 17.67
C GLU A 389 -13.31 5.52 18.15
N GLY A 390 -12.13 5.22 17.63
CA GLY A 390 -10.91 5.99 17.84
C GLY A 390 -10.05 5.97 16.57
N SER A 391 -9.56 7.14 16.18
CA SER A 391 -8.71 7.34 15.01
C SER A 391 -7.86 8.60 15.19
N LEU A 392 -6.97 8.87 14.25
CA LEU A 392 -6.27 10.14 14.21
C LEU A 392 -7.29 11.27 13.97
N GLY A 393 -7.42 12.18 14.94
CA GLY A 393 -8.25 13.38 14.76
C GLY A 393 -7.64 14.32 13.72
N GLY A 394 -6.33 14.52 13.76
CA GLY A 394 -5.58 15.34 12.82
C GLY A 394 -4.18 15.61 13.33
N MET A 395 -3.32 16.15 12.48
CA MET A 395 -1.99 16.59 12.88
C MET A 395 -1.52 17.81 12.09
N ILE A 396 -0.68 18.60 12.73
CA ILE A 396 -0.10 19.81 12.16
C ILE A 396 1.41 19.83 12.40
N VAL A 397 2.16 20.28 11.40
CA VAL A 397 3.61 20.49 11.49
C VAL A 397 3.89 21.97 11.18
N PRO A 398 3.81 22.86 12.19
CA PRO A 398 4.11 24.28 12.03
C PRO A 398 5.61 24.54 12.10
N TYR A 399 6.13 25.24 11.10
CA TYR A 399 7.51 25.71 11.09
C TYR A 399 7.61 27.05 11.83
N GLY A 400 8.76 27.31 12.46
CA GLY A 400 9.01 28.50 13.28
C GLY A 400 9.84 29.59 12.59
N ASP A 401 10.15 29.43 11.31
CA ASP A 401 10.97 30.37 10.54
C ASP A 401 10.08 31.41 9.82
N PRO A 402 10.32 32.73 10.02
CA PRO A 402 9.49 33.79 9.44
C PRO A 402 9.85 34.15 7.99
N ASP A 403 10.90 33.59 7.40
CA ASP A 403 11.35 33.96 6.06
C ASP A 403 10.34 33.56 4.99
N ILE A 404 10.46 34.17 3.81
CA ILE A 404 9.49 34.04 2.70
C ILE A 404 9.23 32.59 2.28
N GLY A 405 10.24 31.72 2.43
CA GLY A 405 10.18 30.31 2.12
C GLY A 405 9.40 29.50 3.15
N TRP A 406 9.14 30.04 4.34
CA TRP A 406 8.82 29.26 5.54
C TRP A 406 7.60 29.73 6.33
N TYR A 407 7.32 31.04 6.39
CA TYR A 407 6.29 31.59 7.31
C TYR A 407 4.90 30.96 7.19
N PHE A 408 4.56 30.42 6.02
CA PHE A 408 3.27 29.81 5.71
C PHE A 408 3.25 28.29 5.89
N ARG A 409 4.40 27.67 6.21
CA ARG A 409 4.52 26.23 6.34
C ARG A 409 3.92 25.78 7.68
N THR A 410 2.62 25.58 7.66
CA THR A 410 1.86 24.90 8.70
C THR A 410 1.17 23.70 8.07
N LEU A 411 1.95 22.64 7.84
CA LEU A 411 1.47 21.47 7.10
C LEU A 411 0.40 20.76 7.92
N VAL A 412 -0.81 20.81 7.40
CA VAL A 412 -1.92 20.03 7.89
C VAL A 412 -1.95 18.75 7.08
N THR A 413 -1.37 17.66 7.60
CA THR A 413 -1.28 16.40 6.83
C THR A 413 -2.60 15.64 6.87
N THR A 414 -3.36 15.72 7.97
CA THR A 414 -4.72 15.19 8.15
C THR A 414 -5.48 16.04 9.18
N VAL A 415 -6.80 16.21 9.03
CA VAL A 415 -7.71 16.80 10.06
C VAL A 415 -9.10 16.22 9.87
N TRP A 416 -9.82 15.92 10.92
CA TRP A 416 -11.25 15.65 10.91
C TRP A 416 -11.99 16.88 10.38
N ALA A 417 -12.63 16.78 9.22
CA ALA A 417 -13.70 17.72 8.87
C ALA A 417 -15.00 16.93 8.89
N ARG A 418 -15.67 16.95 10.04
CA ARG A 418 -17.10 17.20 10.21
C ARG A 418 -17.45 17.21 11.68
#